data_AF-A0AA38GJX3-F1
#
_entry.id   AF-A0AA38GJX3-F1
#
_cell.length_a   1.000
_cell.length_b   1.000
_cell.length_c   1.000
_cell.angle_alpha   90.00
_cell.angle_beta   90.00
_cell.angle_gamma   90.00
#
_symmetry.space_group_name_H-M   'P 1'
#
loop_
_entity.id
_entity.type
_entity.pdbx_description
1 polymer ?
#
loop_
_entity_poly.entity_id
_entity_poly.type
_entity_poly.pdbx_seq_one_letter_code
_entity_poly.pdbx_strand_id
1 'polypeptide(L)' 'VVSEDPQSFSKAHGIPKWDDAMAAEYSSLMKNHTWDLVSLPKGRKMVKCKWVYRTKYAVDGSIDKYKAHLIAK' A
#
# COMPACT_ATOMS: atom_id res chain seq x y z
N VAL A 1 -14.13 6.58 -15.47
CA VAL A 1 -13.84 5.18 -15.08
C VAL A 1 -13.89 5.13 -13.57
N VAL A 2 -14.92 4.50 -13.00
CA VAL A 2 -14.94 4.18 -11.58
C VAL A 2 -13.94 3.04 -11.42
N SER A 3 -12.76 3.31 -10.86
CA SER A 3 -11.81 2.23 -10.57
C SER A 3 -12.35 1.42 -9.40
N GLU A 4 -12.49 0.11 -9.57
CA GLU A 4 -12.83 -0.83 -8.49
C GLU A 4 -11.60 -1.09 -7.60
N ASP A 5 -10.96 -0.01 -7.17
CA ASP A 5 -9.79 -0.08 -6.30
C ASP A 5 -10.23 -0.56 -4.90
N PRO A 6 -9.53 -1.55 -4.31
CA PRO A 6 -9.82 -1.99 -2.97
C PRO A 6 -9.78 -0.83 -1.97
N GLN A 7 -10.71 -0.85 -1.03
CA GLN A 7 -10.81 0.19 0.02
C GLN A 7 -10.19 -0.25 1.35
N SER A 8 -9.69 -1.49 1.43
CA SER A 8 -9.09 -2.07 2.63
C SER A 8 -8.10 -3.18 2.27
N PHE A 9 -7.18 -3.46 3.19
CA PHE A 9 -6.29 -4.63 3.09
C PHE A 9 -7.07 -5.92 2.90
N SER A 10 -8.14 -6.13 3.67
CA SER A 10 -8.98 -7.33 3.56
C SER A 10 -9.62 -7.54 2.18
N LYS A 11 -9.87 -6.47 1.42
CA LYS A 11 -10.41 -6.55 0.05
C LYS A 11 -9.34 -6.68 -1.02
N ALA A 12 -8.09 -6.32 -0.70
CA ALA A 12 -6.96 -6.36 -1.63
C ALA A 12 -6.17 -7.68 -1.50
N HIS A 13 -6.07 -8.19 -0.28
CA HIS A 13 -5.28 -9.37 0.04
C HIS A 13 -5.81 -10.63 -0.65
N GLY A 14 -4.91 -11.44 -1.18
CA GLY A 14 -5.24 -12.63 -1.95
C GLY A 14 -5.50 -12.34 -3.43
N ILE A 15 -5.49 -11.07 -3.85
CA ILE A 15 -5.55 -10.67 -5.25
C ILE A 15 -4.11 -10.41 -5.73
N PRO A 16 -3.54 -11.23 -6.63
CA PRO A 16 -2.11 -11.22 -6.95
C PRO A 16 -1.54 -9.83 -7.28
N LYS A 17 -2.22 -9.08 -8.16
CA LYS A 17 -1.80 -7.72 -8.55
C LYS A 17 -1.66 -6.73 -7.38
N TRP A 18 -2.46 -6.89 -6.32
CA TRP A 18 -2.43 -6.01 -5.15
C TRP A 18 -1.43 -6.51 -4.12
N ASP A 19 -1.31 -7.82 -3.94
CA ASP A 19 -0.26 -8.41 -3.10
C ASP A 19 1.14 -8.07 -3.66
N ASP A 20 1.34 -8.16 -4.97
CA ASP A 20 2.58 -7.75 -5.64
C ASP A 20 2.89 -6.27 -5.44
N ALA A 21 1.87 -5.41 -5.55
CA ALA A 21 2.02 -3.98 -5.33
C ALA A 21 2.37 -3.65 -3.86
N MET A 22 1.75 -4.35 -2.90
CA MET A 22 2.06 -4.20 -1.47
C MET A 22 3.48 -4.70 -1.15
N ALA A 23 3.88 -5.83 -1.71
CA ALA A 23 5.22 -6.39 -1.53
C ALA A 23 6.31 -5.47 -2.11
N ALA A 24 6.04 -4.87 -3.27
CA ALA A 24 6.93 -3.89 -3.88
C ALA A 24 7.09 -2.64 -3.01
N GLU A 25 6.00 -2.12 -2.46
CA GLU A 25 6.06 -0.97 -1.53
C GLU A 25 6.81 -1.35 -0.25
N TYR A 26 6.48 -2.47 0.38
CA TYR A 26 7.18 -2.94 1.58
C TYR A 26 8.69 -3.06 1.35
N SER A 27 9.09 -3.68 0.22
CA SER A 27 10.49 -3.79 -0.18
C SER A 27 11.15 -2.43 -0.41
N SER A 28 10.42 -1.44 -0.94
CA SER A 28 10.93 -0.08 -1.15
C SER A 28 11.20 0.63 0.19
N LEU A 29 10.31 0.48 1.17
CA LEU A 29 10.46 1.04 2.51
C LEU A 29 11.69 0.48 3.22
N MET A 30 11.92 -0.83 3.12
CA MET A 30 13.09 -1.50 3.70
C MET A 30 14.39 -1.05 3.02
N LYS A 31 14.40 -0.99 1.67
CA LYS A 31 15.58 -0.55 0.90
C LYS A 31 15.96 0.90 1.19
N ASN A 32 14.98 1.76 1.41
CA ASN A 32 15.20 3.17 1.69
C ASN A 32 15.56 3.43 3.16
N HIS A 33 15.52 2.43 4.04
CA HIS A 33 15.73 2.57 5.48
C HIS A 33 14.86 3.67 6.11
N THR A 34 13.64 3.87 5.60
CA THR A 34 12.73 4.91 6.08
C THR A 34 11.76 4.39 7.13
N TRP A 35 11.68 3.07 7.32
CA TRP A 35 10.77 2.41 8.27
C TRP A 35 11.47 1.26 8.97
N ASP A 36 11.38 1.26 10.31
CA ASP A 36 11.79 0.15 11.16
C ASP A 36 10.59 -0.35 11.95
N LEU A 37 10.41 -1.67 12.01
CA LEU A 37 9.40 -2.28 12.86
C LEU A 37 9.92 -2.27 14.31
N VAL A 38 9.38 -1.37 15.12
CA VAL A 38 9.77 -1.22 16.53
C VAL A 38 8.60 -1.54 17.46
N SER A 39 8.92 -2.06 18.65
CA SER A 39 7.94 -2.17 19.73
C SER A 39 7.47 -0.77 20.15
N LEU A 40 6.17 -0.60 20.44
CA LEU A 40 5.64 0.69 20.87
C LEU A 40 6.35 1.15 22.17
N PRO A 41 7.06 2.29 22.16
CA PRO A 41 7.75 2.77 23.35
C PRO A 41 6.77 3.13 24.46
N LYS A 42 7.16 2.90 25.72
CA LYS A 42 6.32 3.22 26.89
C LYS A 42 5.93 4.70 26.88
N GLY A 43 4.65 4.98 27.06
CA GLY A 43 4.11 6.35 27.10
C GLY A 43 3.90 7.02 25.74
N ARG A 44 4.13 6.31 24.62
CA ARG A 44 3.82 6.80 23.28
C ARG A 44 2.50 6.22 22.76
N LYS A 45 1.82 7.00 21.92
CA LYS A 45 0.63 6.54 21.18
C LYS A 45 1.09 5.96 19.84
N MET A 46 0.54 4.80 19.49
CA MET A 46 0.78 4.18 18.19
C MET A 46 0.13 5.01 17.09
N VAL A 47 0.90 5.36 16.06
CA VAL A 47 0.36 5.94 14.83
C VAL A 47 -0.27 4.80 14.03
N LYS A 48 -1.52 4.96 13.62
CA LYS A 48 -2.19 3.94 12.80
C LYS A 48 -1.64 4.03 11.38
N CYS A 49 -1.54 2.90 10.70
CA CYS A 49 -1.21 2.87 9.28
C CYS A 49 -2.39 2.33 8.48
N LYS A 50 -2.53 2.75 7.23
CA LYS A 50 -3.49 2.18 6.27
C LYS A 50 -2.85 2.00 4.91
N TRP A 51 -3.32 1.00 4.19
CA TRP A 51 -3.03 0.85 2.78
C TRP A 51 -3.97 1.71 1.94
N VAL A 52 -3.41 2.35 0.91
CA VAL A 52 -4.15 3.07 -0.13
C VAL A 52 -3.84 2.42 -1.46
N TYR A 53 -4.89 2.01 -2.17
CA TYR A 53 -4.80 1.33 -3.45
C TYR A 53 -5.24 2.26 -4.57
N ARG A 54 -4.54 2.22 -5.70
CA ARG A 54 -4.86 3.02 -6.87
C ARG A 54 -4.45 2.29 -8.14
N THR A 55 -5.38 2.11 -9.07
CA THR A 55 -5.05 1.70 -10.43
C THR A 55 -4.62 2.94 -11.23
N LYS A 56 -3.45 2.88 -11.86
CA LYS A 56 -3.02 3.85 -12.87
C LYS A 56 -3.41 3.34 -14.25
N TYR A 57 -4.02 4.23 -15.02
CA TYR A 57 -4.40 3.98 -16.40
C TYR A 57 -3.50 4.80 -17.33
N ALA A 58 -3.16 4.23 -18.47
CA ALA A 58 -2.48 4.93 -19.56
C ALA A 58 -3.46 5.86 -20.31
N VAL A 59 -2.92 6.65 -21.23
CA VAL A 59 -3.70 7.65 -22.01
C VAL A 59 -4.78 6.99 -22.87
N ASP A 60 -4.51 5.78 -23.34
CA ASP A 60 -5.45 4.94 -24.11
C ASP A 60 -6.52 4.26 -23.24
N GLY A 61 -6.47 4.44 -21.92
CA GLY A 61 -7.39 3.83 -20.97
C GLY A 61 -7.01 2.40 -20.54
N SER A 62 -5.92 1.83 -21.06
CA SER A 62 -5.38 0.55 -20.60
C SER A 62 -4.76 0.68 -19.20
N ILE A 63 -4.55 -0.44 -18.51
CA ILE A 63 -3.97 -0.45 -17.17
C ILE A 63 -2.44 -0.32 -17.29
N ASP A 64 -1.91 0.79 -16.80
CA ASP A 64 -0.47 1.03 -16.73
C ASP A 64 0.15 0.30 -15.53
N LYS A 65 -0.40 0.51 -14.32
CA LYS A 65 0.15 -0.09 -13.10
C LYS A 65 -0.85 -0.11 -11.93
N TYR A 66 -0.79 -1.16 -11.11
CA TYR A 66 -1.41 -1.17 -9.79
C TYR A 66 -0.46 -0.60 -8.73
N LYS A 67 -0.95 0.33 -7.92
CA LYS A 67 -0.18 0.97 -6.84
C LYS A 67 -0.80 0.71 -5.49
N ALA A 68 0.03 0.31 -4.54
CA ALA A 68 -0.33 0.24 -3.13
C ALA A 68 0.66 1.11 -2.35
N HIS A 69 0.15 1.92 -1.43
CA HIS A 69 0.94 2.79 -0.57
C HIS A 69 0.57 2.58 0.89
N LEU A 70 1.58 2.44 1.76
CA LEU A 70 1.37 2.40 3.20
C LEU A 70 1.53 3.82 3.76
N ILE A 71 0.47 4.34 4.36
CA ILE A 71 0.47 5.71 4.91
C ILE A 71 0.06 5.72 6.39
N ALA A 72 0.65 6.64 7.14
CA ALA A 72 0.22 6.98 8.49
C ALA A 72 -1.17 7.66 8.47
N LYS A 73 -1.98 7.40 9.50
CA LYS A 73 -3.32 7.95 9.70
C LYS A 73 -3.50 8.46 11.13
#